data_AF-A0A8J9VTK1-F1
#
_entry.id   AF-A0A8J9VTK1-F1
#
_cell.length_a   1.000
_cell.length_b   1.000
_cell.length_c   1.000
_cell.angle_alpha   90.00
_cell.angle_beta   90.00
_cell.angle_gamma   90.00
#
_symmetry.space_group_name_H-M   'P 1'
#
loop_
_entity.id
_entity.type
_entity.pdbx_description
1 polymer ?
#
loop_
_entity_poly.entity_id
_entity_poly.type
_entity_poly.pdbx_seq_one_letter_code
_entity_poly.pdbx_strand_id
1 'polypeptide(L)'
;MAMDERARMEPKHRPTFLLVVLFVCLFSSSQAGFLDSLTNYISIKNMCNKTIDASDSQYITWDASAEGVATSYIYGYDDNVYCTLTLRYPGRLFYVQYIQVDMEKPSSPDKDCPDYVRLYDGNSTLATPLSSAVCDYNTADVSVISRTNAVTIEFSSDNKTTSNKGVQLLYSTFYRPTNDNKTCSGTDFQCDSGDCISANLICDFQVHCADRSDESSKKGSASSCIELGVFEDFLKTFLSLGLAAVIGIIVAVVVVLIIIIIVCCICCCKLCKKSDNTAV
;
A
#
# COMPACT_ATOMS: atom_id res chain seq x y z
N MET A 1 -1.66 -34.08 -43.52
CA MET A 1 -2.26 -34.65 -42.30
C MET A 1 -1.12 -35.04 -41.38
N ALA A 2 -0.73 -34.10 -40.52
CA ALA A 2 0.07 -34.30 -39.30
C ALA A 2 0.03 -32.95 -38.58
N MET A 3 -0.72 -32.88 -37.49
CA MET A 3 -0.88 -31.68 -36.68
C MET A 3 0.25 -31.63 -35.64
N ASP A 4 0.89 -30.46 -35.54
CA ASP A 4 1.84 -30.06 -34.51
C ASP A 4 1.05 -29.60 -33.28
N GLU A 5 1.19 -30.31 -32.16
CA GLU A 5 0.44 -30.10 -30.93
C GLU A 5 1.32 -29.37 -29.89
N ARG A 6 1.01 -28.09 -29.66
CA ARG A 6 1.64 -27.23 -28.64
C ARG A 6 1.33 -27.76 -27.23
N ALA A 7 2.37 -28.12 -26.49
CA ALA A 7 2.28 -28.33 -25.04
C ALA A 7 2.04 -26.99 -24.31
N ARG A 8 0.83 -26.80 -23.79
CA ARG A 8 0.48 -25.76 -22.81
C ARG A 8 0.73 -26.32 -21.41
N MET A 9 1.76 -25.86 -20.70
CA MET A 9 1.96 -26.20 -19.28
C MET A 9 1.03 -25.35 -18.42
N GLU A 10 0.08 -26.00 -17.75
CA GLU A 10 -0.74 -25.44 -16.67
C GLU A 10 0.06 -25.41 -15.34
N PRO A 11 0.04 -24.32 -14.55
CA PRO A 11 0.70 -24.28 -13.25
C PRO A 11 -0.11 -25.08 -12.21
N LYS A 12 0.44 -26.23 -11.82
CA LYS A 12 -0.07 -27.13 -10.77
C LYS A 12 -0.13 -26.41 -9.41
N HIS A 13 -1.28 -25.81 -9.09
CA HIS A 13 -1.54 -25.19 -7.79
C HIS A 13 -1.56 -26.25 -6.68
N ARG A 14 -0.75 -26.05 -5.64
CA ARG A 14 -0.58 -26.98 -4.52
C ARG A 14 -1.69 -26.74 -3.47
N PRO A 15 -2.45 -27.76 -3.05
CA PRO A 15 -3.62 -27.61 -2.16
C PRO A 15 -3.29 -27.11 -0.75
N THR A 16 -2.00 -27.06 -0.39
CA THR A 16 -1.52 -26.58 0.91
C THR A 16 -1.63 -25.05 1.07
N PHE A 17 -1.60 -24.29 -0.03
CA PHE A 17 -1.66 -22.83 0.01
C PHE A 17 -3.10 -22.32 0.21
N LEU A 18 -4.07 -23.00 -0.40
CA LEU A 18 -5.49 -22.68 -0.29
C LEU A 18 -6.02 -22.86 1.16
N LEU A 19 -5.47 -23.83 1.88
CA LEU A 19 -5.88 -24.19 3.24
C LEU A 19 -5.39 -23.16 4.27
N VAL A 20 -4.22 -22.55 4.06
CA VAL A 20 -3.69 -21.47 4.90
C VAL A 20 -4.52 -20.19 4.71
N VAL A 21 -4.87 -19.85 3.46
CA VAL A 21 -5.72 -18.70 3.15
C VAL A 21 -7.12 -18.84 3.75
N LEU A 22 -7.72 -20.03 3.66
CA LEU A 22 -9.02 -20.33 4.29
C LEU A 22 -8.98 -20.23 5.82
N PHE A 23 -7.87 -20.63 6.46
CA PHE A 23 -7.73 -20.56 7.91
C PHE A 23 -7.62 -19.12 8.41
N VAL A 24 -6.97 -18.23 7.66
CA VAL A 24 -6.89 -16.79 7.98
C VAL A 24 -8.26 -16.11 7.83
N CYS A 25 -9.06 -16.49 6.82
CA CYS A 25 -10.40 -15.93 6.61
C CYS A 25 -11.44 -16.40 7.65
N LEU A 26 -11.28 -17.59 8.24
CA LEU A 26 -12.27 -18.15 9.18
C LEU A 26 -12.12 -17.63 10.62
N PHE A 27 -10.97 -17.06 10.99
CA PHE A 27 -10.71 -16.52 12.34
C PHE A 27 -10.68 -14.99 12.43
N SER A 28 -10.85 -14.28 11.32
CA SER A 28 -10.87 -12.82 11.27
C SER A 28 -12.29 -12.28 11.14
N SER A 29 -13.13 -12.49 12.15
CA SER A 29 -14.46 -11.86 12.25
C SER A 29 -14.41 -10.35 12.54
N SER A 30 -13.27 -9.69 12.35
CA SER A 30 -13.12 -8.23 12.49
C SER A 30 -12.25 -7.55 11.42
N GLN A 31 -11.74 -8.24 10.39
CA GLN A 31 -11.01 -7.54 9.33
C GLN A 31 -11.94 -7.09 8.19
N ALA A 32 -12.79 -6.13 8.51
CA ALA A 32 -13.34 -5.23 7.50
C ALA A 32 -12.26 -4.34 6.84
N GLY A 33 -11.01 -4.37 7.31
CA GLY A 33 -9.90 -3.54 6.80
C GLY A 33 -8.87 -4.22 5.90
N PHE A 34 -8.93 -5.54 5.66
CA PHE A 34 -7.88 -6.23 4.88
C PHE A 34 -8.15 -6.29 3.36
N LEU A 35 -9.38 -5.99 2.92
CA LEU A 35 -9.72 -5.91 1.49
C LEU A 35 -10.19 -4.51 1.07
N ASP A 36 -10.01 -3.49 1.92
CA ASP A 36 -10.47 -2.12 1.64
C ASP A 36 -9.37 -1.18 1.12
N SER A 37 -8.20 -1.70 0.76
CA SER A 37 -7.12 -0.91 0.17
C SER A 37 -6.73 -1.46 -1.20
N LEU A 38 -7.66 -1.34 -2.15
CA LEU A 38 -7.26 -1.00 -3.52
C LEU A 38 -6.64 0.41 -3.40
N THR A 39 -5.36 0.48 -3.08
CA THR A 39 -4.60 1.73 -3.03
C THR A 39 -4.81 2.42 -4.37
N ASN A 40 -5.65 3.45 -4.39
CA ASN A 40 -5.80 4.27 -5.60
C ASN A 40 -4.46 4.98 -5.76
N TYR A 41 -3.68 4.65 -6.77
CA TYR A 41 -2.46 5.39 -7.11
C TYR A 41 -2.81 6.54 -8.06
N ILE A 42 -2.07 7.65 -7.96
CA ILE A 42 -2.09 8.69 -8.99
C ILE A 42 -1.02 8.34 -10.02
N SER A 43 -1.44 8.18 -11.28
CA SER A 43 -0.52 8.04 -12.41
C SER A 43 -0.12 9.40 -12.96
N ILE A 44 1.18 9.70 -12.94
CA ILE A 44 1.76 10.89 -13.58
C ILE A 44 1.45 10.87 -15.08
N LYS A 45 1.58 9.70 -15.73
CA LYS A 45 1.27 9.50 -17.15
C LYS A 45 -0.16 9.91 -17.49
N ASN A 46 -1.14 9.41 -16.75
CA ASN A 46 -2.57 9.68 -17.01
C ASN A 46 -3.00 11.11 -16.62
N MET A 47 -2.31 11.70 -15.64
CA MET A 47 -2.58 13.04 -15.13
C MET A 47 -1.61 14.10 -15.67
N CYS A 48 -0.96 13.80 -16.79
CA CYS A 48 0.07 14.68 -17.33
C CYS A 48 -0.47 16.05 -17.74
N ASN A 49 0.23 17.10 -17.32
CA ASN A 49 -0.11 18.52 -17.48
C ASN A 49 -1.48 18.89 -16.90
N LYS A 50 -1.92 18.17 -15.86
CA LYS A 50 -3.17 18.46 -15.14
C LYS A 50 -2.91 19.00 -13.75
N THR A 51 -3.90 19.73 -13.26
CA THR A 51 -4.07 20.04 -11.85
C THR A 51 -5.21 19.19 -11.32
N ILE A 52 -5.00 18.52 -10.19
CA ILE A 52 -6.00 17.68 -9.53
C ILE A 52 -6.21 18.15 -8.09
N ASP A 53 -7.44 18.03 -7.63
CA ASP A 53 -7.76 18.20 -6.23
C ASP A 53 -7.28 16.96 -5.46
N ALA A 54 -6.42 17.18 -4.47
CA ALA A 54 -5.79 16.12 -3.71
C ALA A 54 -6.75 15.56 -2.65
N SER A 55 -6.50 14.31 -2.24
CA SER A 55 -7.14 13.67 -1.08
C SER A 55 -6.32 13.88 0.18
N ASP A 56 -6.69 13.22 1.29
CA ASP A 56 -5.93 13.29 2.54
C ASP A 56 -4.51 12.72 2.39
N SER A 57 -4.35 11.63 1.65
CA SER A 57 -3.07 10.97 1.34
C SER A 57 -3.21 10.08 0.11
N GLN A 58 -2.15 9.94 -0.67
CA GLN A 58 -2.11 9.01 -1.81
C GLN A 58 -0.70 8.74 -2.33
N TYR A 59 -0.50 7.56 -2.91
CA TYR A 59 0.70 7.25 -3.67
C TYR A 59 0.66 7.85 -5.07
N ILE A 60 1.84 8.22 -5.57
CA ILE A 60 2.05 8.73 -6.93
C ILE A 60 3.14 7.88 -7.59
N THR A 61 2.89 7.47 -8.82
CA THR A 61 3.81 6.68 -9.64
C THR A 61 3.73 7.15 -11.09
N TRP A 62 4.72 6.79 -11.92
CA TRP A 62 4.64 7.03 -13.36
C TRP A 62 3.36 6.42 -13.96
N ASP A 63 3.21 5.11 -13.81
CA ASP A 63 2.03 4.37 -14.24
C ASP A 63 1.34 3.73 -13.02
N ALA A 64 0.04 3.95 -12.91
CA ALA A 64 -0.82 3.31 -11.92
C ALA A 64 -1.56 2.24 -12.70
N SER A 65 -1.21 0.96 -12.48
CA SER A 65 -1.85 -0.13 -13.19
C SER A 65 -3.38 0.01 -13.08
N ALA A 66 -4.04 0.04 -14.24
CA ALA A 66 -5.50 0.12 -14.34
C ALA A 66 -6.21 -1.19 -13.91
N GLU A 67 -5.50 -2.09 -13.22
CA GLU A 67 -6.01 -3.42 -12.88
C GLU A 67 -5.69 -3.73 -11.42
N GLY A 68 -6.53 -3.23 -10.51
CA GLY A 68 -7.04 -3.90 -9.29
C GLY A 68 -6.11 -4.75 -8.41
N VAL A 69 -4.80 -4.66 -8.58
CA VAL A 69 -3.79 -5.44 -7.89
C VAL A 69 -2.75 -4.44 -7.44
N ALA A 70 -2.79 -4.14 -6.14
CA ALA A 70 -1.74 -3.41 -5.43
C ALA A 70 -0.45 -4.26 -5.42
N THR A 71 0.15 -4.50 -6.58
CA THR A 71 1.51 -5.02 -6.62
C THR A 71 2.44 -3.85 -6.35
N SER A 72 3.36 -4.04 -5.42
CA SER A 72 4.52 -3.17 -5.17
C SER A 72 5.47 -3.07 -6.38
N TYR A 73 5.01 -3.40 -7.59
CA TYR A 73 5.81 -3.52 -8.80
C TYR A 73 5.67 -2.22 -9.59
N ILE A 74 6.63 -1.33 -9.40
CA ILE A 74 6.72 -0.12 -10.20
C ILE A 74 7.17 -0.53 -11.61
N TYR A 75 6.30 -0.29 -12.58
CA TYR A 75 6.62 -0.46 -13.99
C TYR A 75 7.52 0.70 -14.41
N GLY A 76 8.50 0.44 -15.27
CA GLY A 76 9.41 1.47 -15.78
C GLY A 76 8.65 2.64 -16.42
N TYR A 77 9.37 3.72 -16.69
CA TYR A 77 8.79 4.94 -17.25
C TYR A 77 9.01 5.07 -18.75
N ASP A 78 8.18 5.90 -19.39
CA ASP A 78 8.29 6.13 -20.84
C ASP A 78 9.47 7.07 -21.13
N ASP A 79 10.14 6.85 -22.26
CA ASP A 79 11.23 7.70 -22.75
C ASP A 79 10.68 8.99 -23.41
N ASN A 80 11.49 10.05 -23.45
CA ASN A 80 11.21 11.35 -24.07
C ASN A 80 9.97 12.06 -23.50
N VAL A 81 9.77 11.97 -22.20
CA VAL A 81 8.64 12.59 -21.53
C VAL A 81 9.06 13.89 -20.88
N TYR A 82 8.25 14.92 -21.05
CA TYR A 82 8.19 16.05 -20.13
C TYR A 82 6.78 16.21 -19.60
N CYS A 83 6.62 16.09 -18.29
CA CYS A 83 5.31 16.01 -17.67
C CYS A 83 5.25 16.80 -16.37
N THR A 84 4.17 17.58 -16.20
CA THR A 84 3.89 18.28 -14.94
C THR A 84 2.58 17.80 -14.33
N LEU A 85 2.57 17.55 -13.03
CA LEU A 85 1.37 17.20 -12.27
C LEU A 85 1.25 18.13 -11.07
N THR A 86 0.13 18.85 -10.96
CA THR A 86 -0.11 19.75 -9.83
C THR A 86 -1.17 19.16 -8.91
N LEU A 87 -0.84 19.04 -7.63
CA LEU A 87 -1.76 18.69 -6.55
C LEU A 87 -2.22 19.96 -5.86
N ARG A 88 -3.51 20.08 -5.56
CA ARG A 88 -4.07 21.22 -4.84
C ARG A 88 -4.99 20.76 -3.72
N TYR A 89 -4.83 21.34 -2.54
CA TYR A 89 -5.75 21.11 -1.42
C TYR A 89 -6.00 22.43 -0.67
N PRO A 90 -7.13 23.12 -0.89
CA PRO A 90 -7.42 24.37 -0.20
C PRO A 90 -7.35 24.24 1.33
N GLY A 91 -6.55 25.09 1.98
CA GLY A 91 -6.45 25.14 3.44
C GLY A 91 -5.53 24.08 4.07
N ARG A 92 -4.93 23.19 3.27
CA ARG A 92 -3.93 22.22 3.75
C ARG A 92 -2.58 22.41 3.06
N LEU A 93 -1.54 21.96 3.74
CA LEU A 93 -0.16 21.86 3.26
C LEU A 93 0.14 20.40 2.93
N PHE A 94 1.28 20.17 2.28
CA PHE A 94 1.70 18.85 1.81
C PHE A 94 3.00 18.41 2.49
N TYR A 95 3.02 17.19 2.98
CA TYR A 95 4.20 16.44 3.35
C TYR A 95 4.41 15.35 2.30
N VAL A 96 5.52 15.40 1.57
CA VAL A 96 5.78 14.48 0.44
C VAL A 96 7.04 13.68 0.73
N GLN A 97 6.95 12.36 0.61
CA GLN A 97 8.05 11.43 0.81
C GLN A 97 8.42 10.77 -0.50
N TYR A 98 9.73 10.62 -0.70
CA TYR A 98 10.26 9.74 -1.72
C TYR A 98 10.27 8.34 -1.14
N ILE A 99 9.44 7.45 -1.69
CA ILE A 99 9.38 6.04 -1.26
C ILE A 99 10.39 5.22 -2.05
N GLN A 100 10.45 5.46 -3.37
CA GLN A 100 11.43 4.84 -4.25
C GLN A 100 11.78 5.80 -5.39
N VAL A 101 13.08 5.92 -5.69
CA VAL A 101 13.56 6.61 -6.90
C VAL A 101 14.65 5.76 -7.53
N ASP A 102 14.36 5.29 -8.73
CA ASP A 102 15.25 4.49 -9.55
C ASP A 102 15.07 4.95 -10.99
N MET A 103 15.75 6.03 -11.35
CA MET A 103 15.75 6.63 -12.70
C MET A 103 17.17 6.60 -13.29
N GLU A 104 17.33 7.00 -14.54
CA GLU A 104 18.65 7.04 -15.16
C GLU A 104 19.59 7.95 -14.37
N LYS A 105 20.71 7.36 -13.93
CA LYS A 105 21.76 8.06 -13.18
C LYS A 105 22.70 8.79 -14.14
N PRO A 106 23.31 9.91 -13.71
CA PRO A 106 24.26 10.62 -14.53
C PRO A 106 25.50 9.77 -14.85
N SER A 107 26.06 9.96 -16.04
CA SER A 107 27.29 9.30 -16.50
C SER A 107 28.54 9.57 -15.64
N SER A 108 28.49 10.57 -14.76
CA SER A 108 29.55 10.97 -13.83
C SER A 108 28.95 11.75 -12.65
N PRO A 109 29.58 11.77 -11.47
CA PRO A 109 29.02 12.42 -10.26
C PRO A 109 28.83 13.94 -10.39
N ASP A 110 29.58 14.62 -11.27
CA ASP A 110 29.47 16.08 -11.48
C ASP A 110 28.39 16.49 -12.49
N LYS A 111 27.62 15.54 -13.01
CA LYS A 111 26.57 15.82 -14.01
C LYS A 111 25.18 15.71 -13.40
N ASP A 112 24.28 16.52 -13.93
CA ASP A 112 22.87 16.46 -13.61
C ASP A 112 22.24 15.13 -14.06
N CYS A 113 21.20 14.73 -13.33
CA CYS A 113 20.38 13.58 -13.68
C CYS A 113 19.76 13.78 -15.08
N PRO A 114 20.00 12.86 -16.04
CA PRO A 114 19.37 12.92 -17.35
C PRO A 114 17.85 12.75 -17.24
N ASP A 115 17.41 11.79 -16.43
CA ASP A 115 16.01 11.57 -16.08
C ASP A 115 15.79 11.92 -14.63
N TYR A 116 14.75 12.68 -14.31
CA TYR A 116 14.55 13.13 -12.93
C TYR A 116 13.10 13.43 -12.59
N VAL A 117 12.87 13.47 -11.27
CA VAL A 117 11.70 14.07 -10.65
C VAL A 117 12.12 15.30 -9.83
N ARG A 118 11.32 16.36 -9.85
CA ARG A 118 11.52 17.56 -9.03
C ARG A 118 10.18 18.07 -8.49
N LEU A 119 10.19 18.54 -7.24
CA LEU A 119 9.01 19.09 -6.58
C LEU A 119 9.12 20.62 -6.44
N TYR A 120 7.99 21.32 -6.57
CA TYR A 120 7.88 22.77 -6.44
C TYR A 120 6.77 23.17 -5.45
N ASP A 121 7.04 24.21 -4.65
CA ASP A 121 6.16 24.76 -3.61
C ASP A 121 5.13 25.71 -4.21
N GLY A 122 4.20 25.17 -5.00
CA GLY A 122 3.13 25.94 -5.63
C GLY A 122 2.44 25.19 -6.75
N ASN A 123 1.73 25.96 -7.58
CA ASN A 123 0.88 25.45 -8.67
C ASN A 123 1.55 25.45 -10.06
N SER A 124 2.86 25.65 -10.13
CA SER A 124 3.62 25.56 -11.37
C SER A 124 5.11 25.32 -11.11
N THR A 125 5.85 24.98 -12.16
CA THR A 125 7.32 24.87 -12.15
C THR A 125 8.05 26.22 -12.02
N LEU A 126 7.31 27.33 -12.02
CA LEU A 126 7.87 28.67 -11.74
C LEU A 126 7.95 28.97 -10.23
N ALA A 127 7.34 28.14 -9.40
CA ALA A 127 7.39 28.28 -7.95
C ALA A 127 8.78 27.92 -7.39
N THR A 128 8.98 28.12 -6.09
CA THR A 128 10.25 27.76 -5.45
C THR A 128 10.41 26.23 -5.43
N PRO A 129 11.55 25.67 -5.88
CA PRO A 129 11.79 24.23 -5.76
C PRO A 129 11.78 23.77 -4.30
N LEU A 130 11.08 22.68 -4.03
CA LEU A 130 11.10 21.96 -2.74
C LEU A 130 12.24 20.94 -2.68
N SER A 131 12.70 20.48 -3.84
CA SER A 131 13.79 19.51 -3.97
C SER A 131 14.73 19.90 -5.12
N SER A 132 15.94 19.35 -5.12
CA SER A 132 16.75 19.27 -6.33
C SER A 132 16.10 18.32 -7.36
N ALA A 133 16.69 18.20 -8.56
CA ALA A 133 16.33 17.13 -9.47
C ALA A 133 16.88 15.81 -8.92
N VAL A 134 16.01 14.81 -8.75
CA VAL A 134 16.33 13.53 -8.12
C VAL A 134 16.18 12.41 -9.13
N CYS A 135 17.16 11.52 -9.21
CA CYS A 135 17.14 10.31 -10.03
C CYS A 135 17.56 9.03 -9.28
N ASP A 136 18.06 9.18 -8.06
CA ASP A 136 18.44 8.07 -7.18
C ASP A 136 17.89 8.34 -5.78
N TYR A 137 17.32 7.31 -5.15
CA TYR A 137 16.82 7.40 -3.78
C TYR A 137 17.88 7.92 -2.80
N ASN A 138 19.16 7.55 -3.01
CA ASN A 138 20.25 7.94 -2.12
C ASN A 138 20.62 9.43 -2.23
N THR A 139 20.17 10.11 -3.28
CA THR A 139 20.38 11.56 -3.49
C THR A 139 19.11 12.38 -3.24
N ALA A 140 17.99 11.71 -2.95
CA ALA A 140 16.74 12.36 -2.60
C ALA A 140 16.80 12.89 -1.16
N ASP A 141 16.22 14.07 -0.92
CA ASP A 141 15.76 14.39 0.43
C ASP A 141 14.71 13.36 0.81
N VAL A 142 14.83 12.69 1.96
CA VAL A 142 13.91 11.60 2.38
C VAL A 142 12.45 12.08 2.35
N SER A 143 12.23 13.36 2.61
CA SER A 143 10.91 14.00 2.59
C SER A 143 11.02 15.51 2.41
N VAL A 144 9.96 16.15 1.89
CA VAL A 144 9.83 17.59 1.77
C VAL A 144 8.49 18.07 2.35
N ILE A 145 8.44 19.31 2.82
CA ILE A 145 7.24 19.94 3.38
C ILE A 145 6.92 21.21 2.58
N SER A 146 5.70 21.33 2.05
CA SER A 146 5.25 22.53 1.36
C SER A 146 4.91 23.65 2.34
N ARG A 147 4.97 24.89 1.86
CA ARG A 147 4.47 26.09 2.57
C ARG A 147 3.22 26.65 1.92
N THR A 148 2.89 26.17 0.73
CA THR A 148 1.69 26.51 -0.01
C THR A 148 0.69 25.36 -0.02
N ASN A 149 -0.52 25.66 -0.48
CA ASN A 149 -1.62 24.72 -0.61
C ASN A 149 -1.64 23.97 -1.95
N ALA A 150 -0.50 23.95 -2.63
CA ALA A 150 -0.30 23.21 -3.86
C ALA A 150 1.14 22.71 -3.96
N VAL A 151 1.34 21.56 -4.60
CA VAL A 151 2.66 21.03 -4.95
C VAL A 151 2.65 20.67 -6.42
N THR A 152 3.67 21.09 -7.16
CA THR A 152 3.85 20.72 -8.56
C THR A 152 5.01 19.74 -8.69
N ILE A 153 4.74 18.61 -9.32
CA ILE A 153 5.68 17.56 -9.65
C ILE A 153 6.09 17.74 -11.11
N GLU A 154 7.38 17.86 -11.36
CA GLU A 154 7.99 17.82 -12.68
C GLU A 154 8.66 16.47 -12.87
N PHE A 155 8.31 15.78 -13.95
CA PHE A 155 8.91 14.53 -14.38
C PHE A 155 9.49 14.71 -15.78
N SER A 156 10.77 14.38 -15.95
CA SER A 156 11.47 14.49 -17.23
C SER A 156 12.27 13.22 -17.50
N SER A 157 12.16 12.69 -18.71
CA SER A 157 12.98 11.59 -19.22
C SER A 157 13.53 11.89 -20.62
N ASP A 158 14.71 11.36 -20.92
CA ASP A 158 15.35 11.43 -22.23
C ASP A 158 15.07 10.16 -23.08
N ASN A 159 15.81 9.95 -24.18
CA ASN A 159 15.52 8.88 -25.13
C ASN A 159 16.11 7.51 -24.79
N LYS A 160 16.62 7.33 -23.57
CA LYS A 160 17.38 6.15 -23.24
C LYS A 160 16.56 5.16 -22.41
N THR A 161 16.12 4.13 -23.12
CA THR A 161 15.40 3.01 -22.50
C THR A 161 16.28 2.30 -21.49
N THR A 162 15.86 2.32 -20.24
CA THR A 162 16.52 1.64 -19.13
C THR A 162 15.57 0.64 -18.48
N SER A 163 16.11 -0.38 -17.80
CA SER A 163 15.32 -1.29 -16.95
C SER A 163 14.99 -0.69 -15.58
N ASN A 164 15.01 0.64 -15.48
CA ASN A 164 14.81 1.39 -14.25
C ASN A 164 13.33 1.33 -13.83
N LYS A 165 13.09 1.34 -12.52
CA LYS A 165 11.74 1.18 -11.95
C LYS A 165 10.95 2.48 -11.91
N GLY A 166 11.57 3.64 -12.07
CA GLY A 166 10.91 4.95 -12.01
C GLY A 166 10.79 5.53 -10.60
N VAL A 167 9.69 6.22 -10.34
CA VAL A 167 9.48 6.97 -9.08
C VAL A 167 8.19 6.53 -8.40
N GLN A 168 8.25 6.39 -7.08
CA GLN A 168 7.10 6.29 -6.20
C GLN A 168 7.20 7.35 -5.10
N LEU A 169 6.20 8.20 -5.03
CA LEU A 169 6.03 9.20 -3.97
C LEU A 169 4.82 8.84 -3.12
N LEU A 170 4.84 9.30 -1.87
CA LEU A 170 3.66 9.32 -1.00
C LEU A 170 3.47 10.76 -0.53
N TYR A 171 2.31 11.35 -0.79
CA TYR A 171 1.96 12.63 -0.18
C TYR A 171 0.91 12.45 0.90
N SER A 172 0.99 13.31 1.90
CA SER A 172 0.04 13.44 3.00
C SER A 172 -0.31 14.91 3.14
N THR A 173 -1.59 15.21 3.37
CA THR A 173 -2.03 16.59 3.63
C THR A 173 -2.17 16.83 5.13
N PHE A 174 -1.78 18.02 5.57
CA PHE A 174 -1.87 18.42 6.96
C PHE A 174 -2.23 19.90 7.08
N TYR A 175 -2.64 20.33 8.27
CA TYR A 175 -2.80 21.75 8.58
C TYR A 175 -2.27 22.05 9.99
N ARG A 176 -1.98 23.33 10.24
CA ARG A 176 -1.55 23.78 11.57
C ARG A 176 -2.74 24.44 12.28
N PRO A 177 -3.06 24.03 13.52
CA PRO A 177 -4.08 24.69 14.31
C PRO A 177 -3.71 26.17 14.52
N THR A 178 -4.72 27.04 14.47
CA THR A 178 -4.53 28.48 14.67
C THR A 178 -4.48 28.82 16.16
N ASN A 179 -4.01 30.02 16.51
CA ASN A 179 -3.93 30.44 17.92
C ASN A 179 -5.28 30.42 18.65
N ASP A 180 -6.39 30.61 17.92
CA ASP A 180 -7.74 30.62 18.47
C ASP A 180 -8.29 29.20 18.74
N ASN A 181 -7.78 28.20 18.03
CA ASN A 181 -8.09 26.78 18.25
C ASN A 181 -6.79 25.97 18.30
N LYS A 182 -6.22 25.84 19.50
CA LYS A 182 -4.94 25.15 19.74
C LYS A 182 -4.96 23.64 19.48
N THR A 183 -6.13 23.09 19.18
CA THR A 183 -6.35 21.66 19.00
C THR A 183 -6.84 21.38 17.59
N CYS A 184 -6.47 20.22 17.05
CA CYS A 184 -7.04 19.72 15.81
C CYS A 184 -8.55 19.58 15.92
N SER A 185 -9.24 19.55 14.77
CA SER A 185 -10.65 19.17 14.72
C SER A 185 -10.86 17.85 15.46
N GLY A 186 -12.02 17.65 16.09
CA GLY A 186 -12.32 16.41 16.83
C GLY A 186 -12.31 15.13 15.97
N THR A 187 -12.25 15.29 14.64
CA THR A 187 -12.15 14.21 13.64
C THR A 187 -10.72 13.98 13.13
N ASP A 188 -9.77 14.82 13.52
CA ASP A 188 -8.39 14.80 13.03
C ASP A 188 -7.43 14.37 14.15
N PHE A 189 -6.29 13.81 13.76
CA PHE A 189 -5.22 13.42 14.67
C PHE A 189 -4.18 14.53 14.80
N GLN A 190 -3.72 14.79 16.02
CA GLN A 190 -2.65 15.73 16.30
C GLN A 190 -1.31 15.01 16.45
N CYS A 191 -0.39 15.27 15.53
CA CYS A 191 1.00 14.85 15.63
C CYS A 191 1.67 15.44 16.89
N ASP A 192 2.77 14.85 17.38
CA ASP A 192 3.57 15.45 18.47
C ASP A 192 4.21 16.79 18.08
N SER A 193 4.44 17.01 16.78
CA SER A 193 4.86 18.29 16.20
C SER A 193 3.80 19.38 16.33
N GLY A 194 2.54 19.00 16.60
CA GLY A 194 1.38 19.89 16.65
C GLY A 194 0.65 20.05 15.32
N ASP A 195 1.14 19.45 14.23
CA ASP A 195 0.43 19.40 12.95
C ASP A 195 -0.79 18.45 13.04
N CYS A 196 -1.82 18.74 12.25
CA CYS A 196 -3.06 17.98 12.21
C CYS A 196 -3.19 17.22 10.89
N ILE A 197 -3.43 15.91 10.97
CA ILE A 197 -3.70 15.02 9.84
C ILE A 197 -5.08 14.37 9.98
N SER A 198 -5.59 13.78 8.89
CA SER A 198 -6.83 13.01 8.93
C SER A 198 -6.68 11.80 9.86
N ALA A 199 -7.68 11.50 10.71
CA ALA A 199 -7.62 10.36 11.62
C ALA A 199 -7.60 8.99 10.91
N ASN A 200 -7.89 8.94 9.61
CA ASN A 200 -7.77 7.71 8.80
C ASN A 200 -6.31 7.35 8.45
N LEU A 201 -5.36 8.23 8.76
CA LEU A 201 -3.93 8.10 8.46
C LEU A 201 -3.12 7.69 9.70
N ILE A 202 -3.75 7.06 10.69
CA ILE A 202 -3.08 6.58 11.89
C ILE A 202 -2.93 5.07 11.81
N CYS A 203 -1.76 4.57 12.17
CA CYS A 203 -1.46 3.14 12.24
C CYS A 203 -1.69 2.40 10.92
N ASP A 204 -1.39 3.04 9.79
CA ASP A 204 -1.59 2.47 8.45
C ASP A 204 -0.26 1.99 7.81
N PHE A 205 0.80 1.92 8.62
CA PHE A 205 2.17 1.56 8.25
C PHE A 205 2.86 2.57 7.34
N GLN A 206 2.28 3.76 7.15
CA GLN A 206 2.89 4.86 6.44
C GLN A 206 3.11 6.04 7.38
N VAL A 207 4.16 6.80 7.11
CA VAL A 207 4.48 7.97 7.93
C VAL A 207 3.78 9.18 7.34
N HIS A 208 2.82 9.74 8.05
CA HIS A 208 2.07 10.94 7.67
C HIS A 208 2.46 12.14 8.53
N CYS A 209 2.83 11.93 9.79
CA CYS A 209 3.44 12.98 10.60
C CYS A 209 4.96 13.04 10.35
N ALA A 210 5.51 14.25 10.26
CA ALA A 210 6.97 14.43 10.11
C ALA A 210 7.77 13.85 11.29
N ASP A 211 7.13 13.72 12.46
CA ASP A 211 7.70 13.12 13.68
C ASP A 211 7.36 11.63 13.86
N ARG A 212 6.62 11.02 12.92
CA ARG A 212 6.19 9.61 12.92
C ARG A 212 5.26 9.23 14.09
N SER A 213 4.67 10.22 14.76
CA SER A 213 3.83 9.98 15.94
C SER A 213 2.52 9.28 15.62
N ASP A 214 2.06 9.36 14.37
CA ASP A 214 0.91 8.64 13.80
C ASP A 214 1.07 7.12 13.78
N GLU A 215 2.31 6.63 13.65
CA GLU A 215 2.64 5.20 13.70
C GLU A 215 3.16 4.76 15.07
N SER A 216 3.19 5.68 16.05
CA SER A 216 3.73 5.40 17.37
C SER A 216 2.67 4.82 18.31
N SER A 217 3.05 3.81 19.10
CA SER A 217 2.18 3.22 20.14
C SER A 217 1.92 4.13 21.34
N LYS A 218 2.44 5.37 21.35
CA LYS A 218 2.53 6.23 22.54
C LYS A 218 1.39 7.23 22.74
N LYS A 219 0.29 7.20 21.98
CA LYS A 219 -0.88 8.06 22.26
C LYS A 219 -2.13 7.29 22.71
N GLY A 220 -2.63 7.67 23.88
CA GLY A 220 -3.79 7.10 24.55
C GLY A 220 -5.14 7.60 24.03
N SER A 221 -5.49 7.28 22.79
CA SER A 221 -6.88 7.31 22.33
C SER A 221 -7.13 6.24 21.27
N ALA A 222 -7.97 5.27 21.63
CA ALA A 222 -8.71 4.31 20.81
C ALA A 222 -7.99 3.40 19.77
N SER A 223 -6.69 3.50 19.56
CA SER A 223 -5.90 2.45 18.91
C SER A 223 -4.42 2.69 19.18
N SER A 224 -3.88 2.04 20.22
CA SER A 224 -2.46 1.67 20.15
C SER A 224 -2.30 0.98 18.82
N CYS A 225 -1.46 1.51 17.92
CA CYS A 225 -1.17 0.84 16.66
C CYS A 225 -0.93 -0.63 16.97
N ILE A 226 -1.81 -1.49 16.48
CA ILE A 226 -1.69 -2.92 16.70
C ILE A 226 -0.49 -3.27 15.83
N GLU A 227 0.71 -3.23 16.41
CA GLU A 227 1.83 -3.87 15.75
C GLU A 227 1.35 -5.28 15.43
N LEU A 228 1.64 -5.73 14.21
CA LEU A 228 1.45 -7.10 13.73
C LEU A 228 2.21 -8.14 14.58
N GLY A 229 2.54 -7.82 15.84
CA GLY A 229 2.93 -8.72 16.91
C GLY A 229 1.88 -9.79 17.25
N VAL A 230 0.66 -9.73 16.70
CA VAL A 230 -0.28 -10.86 16.81
C VAL A 230 0.31 -12.13 16.20
N PHE A 231 1.09 -12.03 15.12
CA PHE A 231 1.76 -13.19 14.51
C PHE A 231 3.04 -13.57 15.27
N GLU A 232 3.79 -12.60 15.78
CA GLU A 232 4.99 -12.86 16.59
C GLU A 232 4.67 -13.52 17.93
N ASP A 233 3.61 -13.07 18.61
CA ASP A 233 3.16 -13.67 19.88
C ASP A 233 2.54 -15.05 19.65
N PHE A 234 1.81 -15.24 18.55
CA PHE A 234 1.33 -16.57 18.13
C PHE A 234 2.48 -17.52 17.80
N LEU A 235 3.49 -17.06 17.05
CA LEU A 235 4.68 -17.84 16.70
C LEU A 235 5.54 -18.15 17.92
N LYS A 236 5.76 -17.20 18.82
CA LYS A 236 6.49 -17.44 20.09
C LYS A 236 5.78 -18.47 20.96
N THR A 237 4.44 -18.39 21.03
CA THR A 237 3.63 -19.38 21.75
C THR A 237 3.79 -20.77 21.12
N PHE A 238 3.73 -20.88 19.79
CA PHE A 238 3.89 -22.14 19.06
C PHE A 238 5.31 -22.72 19.11
N LEU A 239 6.33 -21.88 18.98
CA LEU A 239 7.73 -22.26 19.12
C LEU A 239 8.07 -22.69 20.57
N SER A 240 7.38 -22.13 21.57
CA SER A 240 7.52 -22.53 22.98
C SER A 240 6.84 -23.86 23.34
N LEU A 241 5.82 -24.27 22.56
CA LEU A 241 5.04 -25.50 22.81
C LEU A 241 5.80 -26.78 22.39
N GLY A 242 6.88 -26.64 21.63
CA GLY A 242 7.68 -27.76 21.15
C GLY A 242 6.99 -28.59 20.05
N LEU A 243 7.78 -29.23 19.20
CA LEU A 243 7.32 -29.94 18.00
C LEU A 243 6.22 -31.00 18.29
N ALA A 244 6.24 -31.61 19.47
CA ALA A 244 5.27 -32.64 19.85
C ALA A 244 3.85 -32.08 20.07
N ALA A 245 3.71 -30.93 20.72
CA ALA A 245 2.40 -30.32 20.98
C ALA A 245 1.78 -29.80 19.68
N VAL A 246 2.61 -29.24 18.79
CA VAL A 246 2.23 -28.80 17.46
C VAL A 246 1.62 -29.95 16.64
N ILE A 247 2.34 -31.08 16.57
CA ILE A 247 1.87 -32.26 15.82
C ILE A 247 0.54 -32.76 16.42
N GLY A 248 0.42 -32.76 17.76
CA GLY A 248 -0.82 -33.14 18.45
C GLY A 248 -2.02 -32.26 18.05
N ILE A 249 -1.83 -30.94 18.01
CA ILE A 249 -2.89 -29.99 17.61
C ILE A 249 -3.28 -30.20 16.15
N ILE A 250 -2.30 -30.36 15.24
CA ILE A 250 -2.57 -30.59 13.82
C ILE A 250 -3.35 -31.90 13.62
N VAL A 251 -2.93 -32.98 14.28
CA VAL A 251 -3.61 -34.28 14.19
C VAL A 251 -5.04 -34.19 14.74
N ALA A 252 -5.24 -33.51 15.87
CA ALA A 252 -6.57 -33.32 16.45
C ALA A 252 -7.51 -32.56 15.51
N VAL A 253 -7.03 -31.47 14.89
CA VAL A 253 -7.82 -30.69 13.91
C VAL A 253 -8.17 -31.52 12.69
N VAL A 254 -7.22 -32.30 12.14
CA VAL A 254 -7.47 -33.18 11.00
C VAL A 254 -8.52 -34.24 11.33
N VAL A 255 -8.44 -34.86 12.51
CA VAL A 255 -9.42 -35.86 12.97
C VAL A 255 -10.81 -35.23 13.10
N VAL A 256 -10.92 -34.03 13.67
CA VAL A 256 -12.20 -33.31 13.77
C VAL A 256 -12.78 -32.99 12.40
N LEU A 257 -11.97 -32.52 11.45
CA LEU A 257 -12.41 -32.24 10.08
C LEU A 257 -12.90 -33.51 9.37
N ILE A 258 -12.20 -34.64 9.55
CA ILE A 258 -12.63 -35.93 9.02
C ILE A 258 -13.96 -36.36 9.64
N ILE A 259 -14.14 -36.20 10.95
CA ILE A 259 -15.41 -36.50 11.64
C ILE A 259 -16.54 -35.61 11.08
N ILE A 260 -16.30 -34.31 10.89
CA ILE A 260 -17.28 -33.39 10.30
C ILE A 260 -17.66 -33.84 8.89
N ILE A 261 -16.69 -34.19 8.05
CA ILE A 261 -16.94 -34.70 6.69
C ILE A 261 -17.77 -35.99 6.74
N ILE A 262 -17.43 -36.93 7.62
CA ILE A 262 -18.17 -38.18 7.79
C ILE A 262 -19.61 -37.90 8.25
N VAL A 263 -19.80 -37.02 9.23
CA VAL A 263 -21.13 -36.63 9.72
C VAL A 263 -21.92 -35.94 8.62
N CYS A 264 -21.33 -35.00 7.87
CA CYS A 264 -21.96 -34.36 6.72
C CYS A 264 -22.36 -35.40 5.66
N CYS A 265 -21.48 -36.33 5.31
CA CYS A 265 -21.79 -37.41 4.38
C CYS A 265 -22.94 -38.28 4.87
N ILE A 266 -22.96 -38.67 6.16
CA ILE A 266 -24.03 -39.47 6.75
C ILE A 266 -25.36 -38.68 6.78
N CYS A 267 -25.33 -37.40 7.13
CA CYS A 267 -26.49 -36.52 7.14
C CYS A 267 -27.06 -36.31 5.72
N CYS A 268 -26.21 -36.06 4.72
CA CYS A 268 -26.60 -35.96 3.32
C CYS A 268 -27.19 -37.28 2.79
N CYS A 269 -26.59 -38.43 3.14
CA CYS A 269 -27.12 -39.74 2.77
C CYS A 269 -28.47 -40.06 3.43
N LYS A 270 -28.70 -39.62 4.68
CA LYS A 270 -30.00 -39.79 5.36
C LYS A 270 -31.11 -38.90 4.81
N LEU A 271 -30.76 -37.72 4.28
CA LEU A 271 -31.71 -36.84 3.61
C LEU A 271 -32.15 -37.39 2.24
N CYS A 272 -31.25 -38.01 1.47
CA CYS A 272 -31.60 -38.69 0.22
C CYS A 272 -32.55 -39.88 0.45
N LYS A 273 -32.36 -40.65 1.53
CA LYS A 273 -33.19 -41.83 1.81
C LYS A 273 -34.63 -41.49 2.23
N LYS A 274 -34.91 -40.25 2.66
CA LYS A 274 -36.26 -39.81 3.04
C LYS A 274 -37.12 -39.41 1.83
N SER A 275 -36.51 -39.13 0.68
CA SER A 275 -37.26 -38.74 -0.54
C SER A 275 -37.97 -39.90 -1.23
N ASP A 276 -37.54 -41.16 -1.02
CA ASP A 276 -38.14 -42.33 -1.70
C ASP A 276 -39.37 -42.91 -0.99
N ASN A 277 -39.59 -42.61 0.30
CA ASN A 277 -40.72 -43.19 1.06
C ASN A 277 -41.96 -42.26 1.16
N THR A 278 -42.05 -41.23 0.32
CA THR A 278 -43.25 -40.38 0.22
C THR A 278 -43.77 -40.24 -1.22
N ALA A 279 -43.25 -41.05 -2.15
CA ALA A 279 -43.86 -41.26 -3.45
C ALA A 279 -44.38 -42.70 -3.53
N VAL A 280 -45.71 -42.82 -3.48
CA VAL A 280 -46.57 -44.04 -3.52
C VAL A 280 -46.85 -44.72 -2.18
#